data_AF-A0A421GL81-F1
#
_entry.id   AF-A0A421GL81-F1
#
_cell.length_a   1.000
_cell.length_b   1.000
_cell.length_c   1.000
_cell.angle_alpha   90.00
_cell.angle_beta   90.00
_cell.angle_gamma   90.00
#
_symmetry.space_group_name_H-M   'P 1'
#
loop_
_entity.id
_entity.type
_entity.pdbx_description
1 polymer ?
#
loop_
_entity_poly.entity_id
_entity_poly.type
_entity_poly.pdbx_seq_one_letter_code
_entity_poly.pdbx_strand_id
1 'polypeptide(L)'
;MQCPGCNKEIKFGQRVNVNGNAYHPDCFRCAACHNKFMTSKFQTKDGEFYHHECYKQLYHPRCDVCEGFIPYQPGTQKITFKVMPFWELKYCEEHDNRDRCCSCQRVEPTIRGLDFHSLSDGRKICHDCCKYLVLDSKEAQGIFKEVWEYMRSIGIHLPEIPVYLVESPVLNEHCNAQNKTGTLMNGNKPVKGHVTRGLCLSEVSQIRHMVRHGKHAVPQVASIEKNRSVNAILILHGLPYDLTASILAHEATHAFIKLSDNFPEHIPSKIEEGMCQLMSYLFLKYKHMVDHKNSKKRTYDARLRKFYMQQLKNDVSPVYGDGFREALEAYKRVNSLQTMFDAIRHHGSFP
;
A
#
# COMPACT_ATOMS: atom_id res chain seq x y z
N MET A 1 47.21 -19.09 32.67
CA MET A 1 45.98 -19.01 31.82
C MET A 1 45.56 -17.54 31.70
N GLN A 2 45.13 -17.05 30.54
CA GLN A 2 44.76 -15.64 30.34
C GLN A 2 43.24 -15.44 30.40
N CYS A 3 42.80 -14.33 31.01
CA CYS A 3 41.38 -13.95 31.07
C CYS A 3 40.97 -13.21 29.79
N PRO A 4 39.97 -13.69 29.01
CA PRO A 4 39.53 -13.00 27.81
C PRO A 4 38.93 -11.61 28.06
N GLY A 5 38.37 -11.37 29.24
CA GLY A 5 37.75 -10.08 29.56
C GLY A 5 38.74 -8.94 29.86
N CYS A 6 40.00 -9.23 30.21
CA CYS A 6 41.01 -8.18 30.49
C CYS A 6 42.40 -8.46 29.90
N ASN A 7 42.59 -9.60 29.23
CA ASN A 7 43.85 -10.09 28.66
C ASN A 7 45.02 -10.24 29.66
N LYS A 8 44.74 -10.23 30.97
CA LYS A 8 45.72 -10.46 32.03
C LYS A 8 45.72 -11.91 32.48
N GLU A 9 46.82 -12.35 33.07
CA GLU A 9 46.92 -13.69 33.64
C GLU A 9 46.00 -13.88 34.85
N ILE A 10 45.32 -15.03 34.91
CA ILE A 10 44.56 -15.46 36.09
C ILE A 10 45.53 -16.15 37.04
N LYS A 11 45.92 -15.44 38.10
CA LYS A 11 46.74 -15.96 39.21
C LYS A 11 45.94 -16.95 40.08
N PHE A 12 46.60 -17.62 41.02
CA PHE A 12 45.96 -18.53 41.97
C PHE A 12 44.78 -17.86 42.71
N GLY A 13 43.59 -18.45 42.66
CA GLY A 13 42.37 -17.89 43.26
C GLY A 13 41.06 -18.38 42.62
N GLN A 14 39.94 -17.76 43.00
CA GLN A 14 38.62 -18.05 42.42
C GLN A 14 38.57 -17.63 40.94
N ARG A 15 37.99 -18.48 40.10
CA ARG A 15 37.84 -18.26 38.65
C ARG A 15 36.47 -18.72 38.19
N VAL A 16 35.96 -18.11 37.12
CA VAL A 16 34.70 -18.49 36.49
C VAL A 16 35.01 -19.15 35.15
N ASN A 17 34.63 -20.42 34.98
CA ASN A 17 34.86 -21.16 33.74
C ASN A 17 33.56 -21.19 32.92
N VAL A 18 33.58 -20.65 31.71
CA VAL A 18 32.43 -20.58 30.79
C VAL A 18 32.89 -20.87 29.38
N ASN A 19 32.20 -21.80 28.70
CA ASN A 19 32.48 -22.20 27.31
C ASN A 19 33.97 -22.52 27.05
N GLY A 20 34.62 -23.22 27.99
CA GLY A 20 36.04 -23.59 27.90
C GLY A 20 37.05 -22.49 28.24
N ASN A 21 36.59 -21.27 28.50
CA ASN A 21 37.43 -20.12 28.89
C ASN A 21 37.33 -19.84 30.38
N ALA A 22 38.42 -19.36 30.98
CA ALA A 22 38.43 -18.90 32.37
C ALA A 22 38.46 -17.38 32.44
N TYR A 23 37.65 -16.82 33.33
CA TYR A 23 37.55 -15.39 33.58
C TYR A 23 37.86 -15.09 35.04
N HIS A 24 38.43 -13.90 35.30
CA HIS A 24 38.37 -13.34 36.66
C HIS A 24 36.89 -13.15 37.04
N PRO A 25 36.51 -13.36 38.31
CA PRO A 25 35.13 -13.10 38.77
C PRO A 25 34.65 -11.67 38.48
N ASP A 26 35.56 -10.70 38.46
CA ASP A 26 35.29 -9.32 38.07
C ASP A 26 35.28 -9.06 36.57
N CYS A 27 35.78 -9.96 35.73
CA CYS A 27 35.76 -9.79 34.28
C CYS A 27 34.56 -10.48 33.63
N PHE A 28 33.94 -11.45 34.30
CA PHE A 28 32.73 -12.10 33.83
C PHE A 28 31.48 -11.27 34.17
N ARG A 29 31.10 -10.35 33.27
CA ARG A 29 30.02 -9.37 33.46
C ARG A 29 29.12 -9.30 32.24
N CYS A 30 27.90 -8.83 32.44
CA CYS A 30 26.97 -8.58 31.35
C CYS A 30 27.47 -7.43 30.47
N ALA A 31 27.53 -7.64 29.16
CA ALA A 31 27.98 -6.62 28.20
C ALA A 31 27.05 -5.40 28.12
N ALA A 32 25.77 -5.54 28.53
CA ALA A 32 24.80 -4.45 28.49
C ALA A 32 24.78 -3.56 29.74
N CYS A 33 24.85 -4.14 30.93
CA CYS A 33 24.71 -3.41 32.19
C CYS A 33 25.97 -3.41 33.06
N HIS A 34 27.00 -4.15 32.65
CA HIS A 34 28.29 -4.29 33.33
C HIS A 34 28.23 -4.83 34.78
N ASN A 35 27.07 -5.36 35.18
CA ASN A 35 26.91 -6.06 36.46
C ASN A 35 27.36 -7.53 36.35
N LYS A 36 27.80 -8.09 37.47
CA LYS A 36 28.18 -9.50 37.58
C LYS A 36 26.97 -10.43 37.39
N PHE A 37 27.24 -11.66 37.00
CA PHE A 37 26.22 -12.71 36.97
C PHE A 37 26.05 -13.32 38.36
N MET A 38 24.85 -13.22 38.94
CA MET A 38 24.53 -13.84 40.23
C MET A 38 24.19 -15.33 40.11
N THR A 39 23.89 -15.81 38.89
CA THR A 39 23.54 -17.19 38.60
C THR A 39 24.33 -17.68 37.39
N SER A 40 24.42 -19.00 37.20
CA SER A 40 24.98 -19.61 35.99
C SER A 40 24.09 -19.48 34.75
N LYS A 41 22.96 -18.74 34.84
CA LYS A 41 22.06 -18.50 33.70
C LYS A 41 22.39 -17.17 33.04
N PHE A 42 22.87 -17.23 31.80
CA PHE A 42 23.21 -16.09 30.95
C PHE A 42 22.94 -16.42 29.48
N GLN A 43 22.76 -15.39 28.66
CA GLN A 43 22.63 -15.53 27.21
C GLN A 43 23.95 -15.15 26.55
N THR A 44 24.30 -15.87 25.48
CA THR A 44 25.52 -15.59 24.70
C THR A 44 25.15 -15.15 23.30
N LYS A 45 25.75 -14.08 22.81
CA LYS A 45 25.61 -13.63 21.42
C LYS A 45 26.87 -12.92 20.95
N ASP A 46 27.36 -13.31 19.78
CA ASP A 46 28.56 -12.76 19.14
C ASP A 46 29.80 -12.79 20.07
N GLY A 47 29.90 -13.83 20.92
CA GLY A 47 30.98 -13.98 21.90
C GLY A 47 30.78 -13.25 23.23
N GLU A 48 29.77 -12.38 23.33
CA GLU A 48 29.46 -11.59 24.51
C GLU A 48 28.38 -12.24 25.40
N PHE A 49 28.42 -11.94 26.69
CA PHE A 49 27.51 -12.49 27.68
C PHE A 49 26.52 -11.45 28.19
N TYR A 50 25.26 -11.83 28.35
CA TYR A 50 24.18 -10.94 28.76
C TYR A 50 23.32 -11.57 29.85
N HIS A 51 22.81 -10.77 30.79
CA HIS A 51 21.68 -11.22 31.61
C HIS A 51 20.49 -11.52 30.69
N HIS A 52 19.65 -12.49 31.06
CA HIS A 52 18.49 -12.85 30.25
C HIS A 52 17.60 -11.64 29.92
N GLU A 53 17.35 -10.77 30.92
CA GLU A 53 16.56 -9.55 30.71
C GLU A 53 17.28 -8.52 29.84
N CYS A 54 18.58 -8.30 30.04
CA CYS A 54 19.36 -7.40 29.19
C CYS A 54 19.37 -7.88 27.73
N TYR A 55 19.56 -9.18 27.51
CA TYR A 55 19.49 -9.80 26.19
C TYR A 55 18.13 -9.58 25.54
N LYS A 56 17.05 -9.82 26.31
CA LYS A 56 15.68 -9.60 25.85
C LYS A 56 15.46 -8.14 25.44
N GLN A 57 15.86 -7.18 26.27
CA GLN A 57 15.69 -5.75 25.96
C GLN A 57 16.44 -5.31 24.70
N LEU A 58 17.62 -5.87 24.44
CA LEU A 58 18.45 -5.48 23.30
C LEU A 58 18.08 -6.19 21.99
N TYR A 59 17.71 -7.47 22.06
CA TYR A 59 17.66 -8.32 20.86
C TYR A 59 16.31 -8.96 20.61
N HIS A 60 15.40 -8.95 21.59
CA HIS A 60 14.07 -9.49 21.37
C HIS A 60 13.28 -8.54 20.45
N PRO A 61 12.72 -9.04 19.33
CA PRO A 61 11.95 -8.19 18.44
C PRO A 61 10.73 -7.62 19.16
N ARG A 62 10.46 -6.34 18.89
CA ARG A 62 9.26 -5.61 19.31
C ARG A 62 8.29 -5.47 18.14
N CYS A 63 7.01 -5.43 18.47
CA CYS A 63 5.92 -5.21 17.53
C CYS A 63 5.74 -3.71 17.28
N ASP A 64 5.72 -3.28 16.02
CA ASP A 64 5.52 -1.86 15.67
C ASP A 64 4.06 -1.39 15.83
N VAL A 65 3.14 -2.31 16.15
CA VAL A 65 1.71 -2.02 16.34
C VAL A 65 1.37 -1.85 17.82
N CYS A 66 1.95 -2.66 18.71
CA CYS A 66 1.66 -2.63 20.16
C CYS A 66 2.86 -2.26 21.04
N GLU A 67 4.05 -2.05 20.47
CA GLU A 67 5.34 -1.78 21.14
C GLU A 67 5.85 -2.86 22.11
N GLY A 68 5.05 -3.89 22.36
CA GLY A 68 5.42 -5.06 23.16
C GLY A 68 6.45 -5.95 22.47
N PHE A 69 7.11 -6.79 23.26
CA PHE A 69 7.92 -7.89 22.71
C PHE A 69 7.01 -8.88 22.01
N ILE A 70 7.42 -9.32 20.81
CA ILE A 70 6.68 -10.33 20.06
C ILE A 70 6.71 -11.65 20.84
N PRO A 71 5.60 -12.34 21.09
CA PRO A 71 5.64 -13.57 21.89
C PRO A 71 6.35 -14.72 21.16
N TYR A 72 6.89 -15.65 21.94
CA TYR A 72 7.29 -16.97 21.42
C TYR A 72 6.05 -17.76 21.02
N GLN A 73 6.17 -18.64 20.01
CA GLN A 73 5.09 -19.55 19.67
C GLN A 73 4.83 -20.52 20.83
N PRO A 74 3.55 -20.81 21.16
CA PRO A 74 3.20 -21.70 22.26
C PRO A 74 3.95 -23.04 22.21
N GLY A 75 4.57 -23.43 23.33
CA GLY A 75 5.32 -24.68 23.43
C GLY A 75 6.69 -24.69 22.74
N THR A 76 7.18 -23.55 22.24
CA THR A 76 8.49 -23.47 21.55
C THR A 76 9.32 -22.27 22.02
N GLN A 77 10.60 -22.22 21.62
CA GLN A 77 11.46 -21.04 21.74
C GLN A 77 11.59 -20.27 20.43
N LYS A 78 10.67 -20.50 19.47
CA LYS A 78 10.69 -19.84 18.16
C LYS A 78 9.82 -18.59 18.19
N ILE A 79 10.30 -17.51 17.60
CA ILE A 79 9.55 -16.27 17.41
C ILE A 79 9.11 -16.20 15.94
N THR A 80 7.84 -15.89 15.70
CA THR A 80 7.31 -15.60 14.37
C THR A 80 6.54 -14.28 14.38
N PHE A 81 6.70 -13.50 13.32
CA PHE A 81 6.05 -12.20 13.16
C PHE A 81 5.66 -11.98 11.71
N LYS A 82 4.68 -11.10 11.50
CA LYS A 82 4.31 -10.62 10.17
C LYS A 82 5.17 -9.41 9.80
N VAL A 83 5.35 -9.19 8.51
CA VAL A 83 6.09 -8.03 7.98
C VAL A 83 5.27 -7.34 6.89
N MET A 84 5.35 -6.02 6.84
CA MET A 84 4.97 -5.21 5.69
C MET A 84 6.25 -4.68 5.05
N PRO A 85 6.85 -5.41 4.09
CA PRO A 85 8.22 -5.14 3.63
C PRO A 85 8.45 -3.71 3.16
N PHE A 86 7.48 -3.11 2.45
CA PHE A 86 7.61 -1.73 1.96
C PHE A 86 7.70 -0.68 3.08
N TRP A 87 6.99 -0.93 4.18
CA TRP A 87 6.98 -0.04 5.35
C TRP A 87 8.04 -0.42 6.38
N GLU A 88 8.75 -1.54 6.17
CA GLU A 88 9.68 -2.15 7.12
C GLU A 88 9.05 -2.38 8.50
N LEU A 89 7.73 -2.59 8.51
CA LEU A 89 6.93 -2.72 9.72
C LEU A 89 6.77 -4.19 10.06
N LYS A 90 7.20 -4.60 11.26
CA LYS A 90 7.03 -5.95 11.81
C LYS A 90 6.02 -5.95 12.95
N TYR A 91 5.16 -6.95 12.99
CA TYR A 91 4.08 -6.98 13.98
C TYR A 91 3.67 -8.40 14.40
N CYS A 92 3.08 -8.50 15.59
CA CYS A 92 2.53 -9.74 16.13
C CYS A 92 1.42 -10.29 15.22
N GLU A 93 1.35 -11.62 15.07
CA GLU A 93 0.31 -12.27 14.25
C GLU A 93 -1.12 -11.94 14.72
N GLU A 94 -1.32 -11.68 16.01
CA GLU A 94 -2.60 -11.25 16.58
C GLU A 94 -3.17 -9.95 15.98
N HIS A 95 -2.32 -9.12 15.35
CA HIS A 95 -2.74 -7.87 14.71
C HIS A 95 -2.99 -8.00 13.21
N ASP A 96 -2.89 -9.19 12.62
CA ASP A 96 -3.00 -9.37 11.17
C ASP A 96 -4.36 -8.92 10.61
N ASN A 97 -5.41 -9.09 11.40
CA ASN A 97 -6.80 -8.71 11.09
C ASN A 97 -7.21 -7.32 11.62
N ARG A 98 -6.28 -6.53 12.15
CA ARG A 98 -6.56 -5.14 12.54
C ARG A 98 -6.85 -4.28 11.31
N ASP A 99 -7.48 -3.14 11.58
CA ASP A 99 -7.76 -2.15 10.55
C ASP A 99 -6.45 -1.60 9.98
N ARG A 100 -6.49 -1.25 8.70
CA ARG A 100 -5.38 -0.75 7.92
C ARG A 100 -5.74 0.59 7.32
N CYS A 101 -4.75 1.46 7.16
CA CYS A 101 -4.96 2.73 6.51
C CYS A 101 -5.40 2.49 5.05
N CYS A 102 -6.53 3.08 4.63
CA CYS A 102 -7.06 2.90 3.28
C CYS A 102 -6.11 3.38 2.17
N SER A 103 -5.12 4.21 2.50
CA SER A 103 -4.14 4.79 1.57
C SER A 103 -2.79 4.09 1.53
N CYS A 104 -2.29 3.54 2.64
CA CYS A 104 -0.96 2.94 2.69
C CYS A 104 -0.95 1.49 3.21
N GLN A 105 -2.11 0.96 3.61
CA GLN A 105 -2.30 -0.37 4.17
C GLN A 105 -1.54 -0.67 5.47
N ARG A 106 -0.83 0.31 6.07
CA ARG A 106 -0.21 0.15 7.40
C ARG A 106 -1.28 -0.24 8.41
N VAL A 107 -0.93 -1.16 9.30
CA VAL A 107 -1.77 -1.63 10.40
C VAL A 107 -1.97 -0.51 11.41
N GLU A 108 -3.20 -0.32 11.88
CA GLU A 108 -3.52 0.64 12.93
C GLU A 108 -2.86 0.23 14.26
N PRO A 109 -2.04 1.13 14.87
CA PRO A 109 -1.44 0.91 16.18
C PRO A 109 -2.49 0.64 17.27
N THR A 110 -2.10 -0.09 18.31
CA THR A 110 -2.90 -0.21 19.55
C THR A 110 -2.50 0.81 20.61
N ILE A 111 -1.50 1.63 20.31
CA ILE A 111 -0.96 2.64 21.21
C ILE A 111 -1.99 3.78 21.31
N ARG A 112 -2.39 4.10 22.54
CA ARG A 112 -3.39 5.14 22.81
C ARG A 112 -2.94 6.48 22.22
N GLY A 113 -3.81 7.11 21.44
CA GLY A 113 -3.56 8.42 20.83
C GLY A 113 -2.83 8.37 19.48
N LEU A 114 -2.52 7.17 18.98
CA LEU A 114 -2.04 6.93 17.62
C LEU A 114 -3.10 6.24 16.75
N ASP A 115 -4.36 6.28 17.20
CA ASP A 115 -5.52 5.77 16.49
C ASP A 115 -5.66 6.44 15.12
N PHE A 116 -6.08 5.68 14.11
CA PHE A 116 -6.29 6.26 12.79
C PHE A 116 -7.53 7.14 12.78
N HIS A 117 -7.50 8.18 11.94
CA HIS A 117 -8.65 9.05 11.74
C HIS A 117 -9.72 8.34 10.91
N SER A 118 -10.99 8.48 11.28
CA SER A 118 -12.12 7.94 10.54
C SER A 118 -12.70 8.96 9.57
N LEU A 119 -12.86 8.57 8.31
CA LEU A 119 -13.58 9.31 7.28
C LEU A 119 -15.10 9.16 7.49
N SER A 120 -15.88 9.99 6.79
CA SER A 120 -17.35 10.00 6.87
C SER A 120 -17.99 8.66 6.50
N ASP A 121 -17.36 7.90 5.60
CA ASP A 121 -17.80 6.58 5.18
C ASP A 121 -17.24 5.42 6.03
N GLY A 122 -16.66 5.73 7.20
CA GLY A 122 -16.15 4.76 8.16
C GLY A 122 -14.73 4.26 7.86
N ARG A 123 -14.13 4.63 6.70
CA ARG A 123 -12.75 4.23 6.40
C ARG A 123 -11.74 4.94 7.30
N LYS A 124 -10.73 4.22 7.75
CA LYS A 124 -9.60 4.70 8.56
C LYS A 124 -8.39 5.14 7.75
N ILE A 125 -7.73 6.19 8.24
CA ILE A 125 -6.51 6.75 7.66
C ILE A 125 -5.46 7.13 8.70
N CYS A 126 -4.20 6.75 8.44
CA CYS A 126 -3.10 7.11 9.31
C CYS A 126 -2.74 8.60 9.24
N HIS A 127 -2.06 9.10 10.28
CA HIS A 127 -1.63 10.49 10.42
C HIS A 127 -0.69 10.99 9.32
N ASP A 128 0.03 10.09 8.64
CA ASP A 128 0.90 10.50 7.54
C ASP A 128 0.11 10.68 6.24
N CYS A 129 -0.85 9.78 5.95
CA CYS A 129 -1.65 9.86 4.73
C CYS A 129 -2.73 10.95 4.80
N CYS A 130 -3.22 11.31 5.99
CA CYS A 130 -4.30 12.30 6.12
C CYS A 130 -3.89 13.70 5.60
N LYS A 131 -2.58 13.98 5.55
CA LYS A 131 -2.01 15.26 5.08
C LYS A 131 -2.11 15.46 3.56
N TYR A 132 -2.42 14.40 2.81
CA TYR A 132 -2.36 14.38 1.34
C TYR A 132 -3.72 14.09 0.69
N LEU A 133 -4.80 14.08 1.48
CA LEU A 133 -6.11 13.67 1.01
C LEU A 133 -6.76 14.69 0.09
N VAL A 134 -7.46 14.15 -0.90
CA VAL A 134 -8.42 14.88 -1.72
C VAL A 134 -9.81 14.50 -1.25
N LEU A 135 -10.55 15.48 -0.71
CA LEU A 135 -11.79 15.20 0.02
C LEU A 135 -13.04 15.43 -0.83
N ASP A 136 -12.98 16.27 -1.85
CA ASP A 136 -14.12 16.68 -2.65
C ASP A 136 -13.81 16.83 -4.14
N SER A 137 -14.88 16.94 -4.94
CA SER A 137 -14.78 16.99 -6.40
C SER A 137 -14.15 18.28 -6.95
N LYS A 138 -14.13 19.36 -6.16
CA LYS A 138 -13.50 20.64 -6.54
C LYS A 138 -11.99 20.60 -6.32
N GLU A 139 -11.53 20.04 -5.20
CA GLU A 139 -10.10 19.79 -4.96
C GLU A 139 -9.49 18.87 -6.01
N ALA A 140 -10.28 17.92 -6.51
CA ALA A 140 -9.84 16.95 -7.51
C ALA A 140 -9.69 17.52 -8.93
N GLN A 141 -10.17 18.74 -9.22
CA GLN A 141 -10.11 19.32 -10.57
C GLN A 141 -8.69 19.41 -11.13
N GLY A 142 -7.70 19.71 -10.27
CA GLY A 142 -6.30 19.72 -10.68
C GLY A 142 -5.79 18.34 -11.10
N ILE A 143 -6.28 17.27 -10.45
CA ILE A 143 -5.99 15.88 -10.84
C ILE A 143 -6.62 15.57 -12.19
N PHE A 144 -7.88 15.96 -12.38
CA PHE A 144 -8.63 15.65 -13.59
C PHE A 144 -7.94 16.27 -14.80
N LYS A 145 -7.58 17.55 -14.71
CA LYS A 145 -6.84 18.24 -15.75
C LYS A 145 -5.52 17.53 -16.07
N GLU A 146 -4.73 17.19 -15.06
CA GLU A 146 -3.43 16.54 -15.29
C GLU A 146 -3.58 15.15 -15.94
N VAL A 147 -4.53 14.34 -15.48
CA VAL A 147 -4.76 13.02 -16.07
C VAL A 147 -5.23 13.15 -17.51
N TRP A 148 -6.14 14.08 -17.83
CA TRP A 148 -6.57 14.31 -19.22
C TRP A 148 -5.42 14.80 -20.12
N GLU A 149 -4.57 15.68 -19.60
CA GLU A 149 -3.37 16.13 -20.31
C GLU A 149 -2.40 14.98 -20.57
N TYR A 150 -2.19 14.11 -19.57
CA TYR A 150 -1.39 12.91 -19.73
C TYR A 150 -1.99 11.96 -20.79
N MET A 151 -3.29 11.64 -20.70
CA MET A 151 -3.97 10.76 -21.65
C MET A 151 -3.86 11.31 -23.09
N ARG A 152 -4.06 12.62 -23.27
CA ARG A 152 -3.89 13.29 -24.57
C ARG A 152 -2.44 13.18 -25.08
N SER A 153 -1.46 13.38 -24.20
CA SER A 153 -0.03 13.34 -24.56
C SER A 153 0.44 11.98 -25.09
N ILE A 154 -0.28 10.91 -24.75
CA ILE A 154 0.00 9.54 -25.20
C ILE A 154 -0.97 9.07 -26.29
N GLY A 155 -1.71 10.00 -26.92
CA GLY A 155 -2.58 9.74 -28.05
C GLY A 155 -4.01 9.34 -27.70
N ILE A 156 -4.38 9.27 -26.42
CA ILE A 156 -5.73 8.94 -25.98
C ILE A 156 -6.56 10.21 -25.85
N HIS A 157 -7.50 10.39 -26.77
CA HIS A 157 -8.38 11.55 -26.83
C HIS A 157 -9.77 11.18 -26.31
N LEU A 158 -10.07 11.61 -25.10
CA LEU A 158 -11.38 11.43 -24.47
C LEU A 158 -12.21 12.72 -24.58
N PRO A 159 -13.53 12.62 -24.74
CA PRO A 159 -14.41 13.76 -24.52
C PRO A 159 -14.36 14.21 -23.06
N GLU A 160 -14.89 15.39 -22.77
CA GLU A 160 -15.09 15.80 -21.37
C GLU A 160 -16.12 14.89 -20.72
N ILE A 161 -15.68 14.12 -19.72
CA ILE A 161 -16.52 13.22 -18.91
C ILE A 161 -16.47 13.76 -17.48
N PRO A 162 -17.62 14.05 -16.85
CA PRO A 162 -17.63 14.52 -15.47
C PRO A 162 -17.08 13.45 -14.53
N VAL A 163 -16.23 13.88 -13.60
CA VAL A 163 -15.60 13.02 -12.60
C VAL A 163 -16.06 13.45 -11.21
N TYR A 164 -16.53 12.50 -10.41
CA TYR A 164 -17.09 12.75 -9.09
C TYR A 164 -16.35 11.96 -8.02
N LEU A 165 -15.98 12.63 -6.92
CA LEU A 165 -15.55 11.93 -5.72
C LEU A 165 -16.76 11.48 -4.92
N VAL A 166 -16.80 10.20 -4.53
CA VAL A 166 -17.95 9.60 -3.84
C VAL A 166 -17.52 8.76 -2.65
N GLU A 167 -18.44 8.48 -1.74
CA GLU A 167 -18.24 7.56 -0.62
C GLU A 167 -18.29 6.10 -1.07
N SER A 168 -17.66 5.21 -0.29
CA SER A 168 -17.68 3.77 -0.59
C SER A 168 -19.08 3.16 -0.78
N PRO A 169 -20.15 3.54 -0.03
CA PRO A 169 -21.49 2.99 -0.27
C PRO A 169 -22.02 3.31 -1.67
N VAL A 170 -21.70 4.49 -2.22
CA VAL A 170 -22.12 4.89 -3.57
C VAL A 170 -21.41 4.04 -4.63
N LEU A 171 -20.10 3.77 -4.47
CA LEU A 171 -19.42 2.83 -5.37
C LEU A 171 -20.02 1.44 -5.29
N ASN A 172 -20.31 0.96 -4.07
CA ASN A 172 -20.87 -0.37 -3.85
C ASN A 172 -22.27 -0.53 -4.46
N GLU A 173 -23.10 0.52 -4.40
CA GLU A 173 -24.43 0.57 -5.03
C GLU A 173 -24.36 0.39 -6.55
N HIS A 174 -23.37 1.04 -7.18
CA HIS A 174 -23.21 1.09 -8.64
C HIS A 174 -22.27 0.00 -9.19
N CYS A 175 -21.69 -0.84 -8.33
CA CYS A 175 -20.85 -1.93 -8.76
C CYS A 175 -21.71 -3.12 -9.23
N ASN A 176 -21.41 -3.64 -10.43
CA ASN A 176 -22.12 -4.77 -11.03
C ASN A 176 -22.14 -6.01 -10.11
N ALA A 177 -23.23 -6.79 -10.17
CA ALA A 177 -23.45 -7.96 -9.31
C ALA A 177 -22.32 -9.01 -9.34
N GLN A 178 -21.58 -9.12 -10.45
CA GLN A 178 -20.42 -10.00 -10.59
C GLN A 178 -19.18 -9.54 -9.79
N ASN A 179 -19.06 -8.25 -9.48
CA ASN A 179 -17.96 -7.66 -8.71
C ASN A 179 -18.31 -7.49 -7.21
N LYS A 180 -19.53 -7.83 -6.78
CA LYS A 180 -20.04 -7.56 -5.42
C LYS A 180 -19.37 -8.37 -4.30
N THR A 181 -18.65 -9.46 -4.58
CA THR A 181 -18.32 -10.46 -3.55
C THR A 181 -16.86 -10.50 -3.09
N GLY A 182 -15.93 -9.70 -3.65
CA GLY A 182 -14.52 -9.81 -3.24
C GLY A 182 -13.59 -8.61 -3.45
N THR A 183 -13.92 -7.62 -4.28
CA THR A 183 -13.00 -6.50 -4.61
C THR A 183 -13.41 -5.16 -4.00
N LEU A 184 -14.58 -5.07 -3.38
CA LEU A 184 -15.08 -3.80 -2.83
C LEU A 184 -14.34 -3.40 -1.56
N MET A 185 -14.04 -2.10 -1.40
CA MET A 185 -13.62 -1.56 -0.11
C MET A 185 -14.79 -1.62 0.87
N ASN A 186 -14.82 -2.66 1.69
CA ASN A 186 -15.71 -2.76 2.84
C ASN A 186 -14.91 -2.52 4.13
N GLY A 187 -14.64 -1.24 4.41
CA GLY A 187 -13.88 -0.80 5.57
C GLY A 187 -12.36 -0.94 5.40
N ASN A 188 -11.69 -1.31 6.50
CA ASN A 188 -10.22 -1.22 6.63
C ASN A 188 -9.55 -2.55 6.89
N LYS A 189 -10.28 -3.66 6.78
CA LYS A 189 -9.70 -4.98 6.97
C LYS A 189 -8.66 -5.29 5.89
N PRO A 190 -7.71 -6.20 6.17
CA PRO A 190 -6.76 -6.63 5.16
C PRO A 190 -7.51 -7.20 3.97
N VAL A 191 -7.29 -6.63 2.78
CA VAL A 191 -7.81 -7.18 1.52
C VAL A 191 -6.66 -7.89 0.83
N LYS A 192 -6.91 -9.14 0.39
CA LYS A 192 -5.98 -9.87 -0.47
C LYS A 192 -6.38 -9.63 -1.92
N GLY A 193 -5.51 -9.03 -2.71
CA GLY A 193 -5.73 -8.75 -4.13
C GLY A 193 -6.30 -7.36 -4.41
N HIS A 194 -6.97 -7.25 -5.56
CA HIS A 194 -7.46 -5.98 -6.10
C HIS A 194 -8.59 -5.36 -5.25
N VAL A 195 -8.57 -4.03 -5.16
CA VAL A 195 -9.59 -3.23 -4.49
C VAL A 195 -10.15 -2.21 -5.45
N THR A 196 -11.44 -2.32 -5.76
CA THR A 196 -12.17 -1.37 -6.62
C THR A 196 -12.32 -0.04 -5.89
N ARG A 197 -11.85 1.04 -6.53
CA ARG A 197 -11.86 2.41 -5.98
C ARG A 197 -12.35 3.45 -6.99
N GLY A 198 -12.68 3.03 -8.20
CA GLY A 198 -13.27 3.84 -9.25
C GLY A 198 -14.27 3.01 -10.03
N LEU A 199 -15.16 3.69 -10.76
CA LEU A 199 -16.14 3.09 -11.66
C LEU A 199 -16.49 4.05 -12.80
N CYS A 200 -16.63 3.52 -14.02
CA CYS A 200 -17.29 4.21 -15.14
C CYS A 200 -18.81 3.94 -15.11
N LEU A 201 -19.62 5.00 -15.13
CA LEU A 201 -21.09 4.91 -15.12
C LEU A 201 -21.69 5.09 -16.51
N SER A 202 -22.75 4.33 -16.80
CA SER A 202 -23.42 4.33 -18.12
C SER A 202 -24.93 4.61 -18.07
N GLU A 203 -25.62 4.43 -16.94
CA GLU A 203 -27.10 4.48 -16.91
C GLU A 203 -27.69 5.32 -15.76
N VAL A 204 -26.83 5.96 -14.96
CA VAL A 204 -27.25 6.65 -13.74
C VAL A 204 -27.62 8.10 -14.03
N SER A 205 -28.77 8.58 -13.52
CA SER A 205 -29.22 9.97 -13.67
C SER A 205 -28.85 10.87 -12.49
N GLN A 206 -28.58 10.29 -11.32
CA GLN A 206 -28.28 11.03 -10.11
C GLN A 206 -27.23 10.30 -9.29
N ILE A 207 -26.26 11.03 -8.77
CA ILE A 207 -25.25 10.49 -7.85
C ILE A 207 -25.12 11.37 -6.63
N ARG A 208 -24.62 10.78 -5.54
CA ARG A 208 -24.20 11.52 -4.34
C ARG A 208 -22.69 11.68 -4.35
N HIS A 209 -22.20 12.89 -4.58
CA HIS A 209 -20.77 13.21 -4.60
C HIS A 209 -20.37 14.11 -3.44
N MET A 210 -19.08 14.10 -3.12
CA MET A 210 -18.50 14.88 -2.03
C MET A 210 -18.27 16.32 -2.47
N VAL A 211 -18.86 17.24 -1.70
CA VAL A 211 -18.73 18.69 -1.85
C VAL A 211 -18.29 19.30 -0.53
N ARG A 212 -17.32 20.21 -0.59
CA ARG A 212 -16.77 20.85 0.60
C ARG A 212 -17.70 21.93 1.15
N HIS A 213 -18.06 21.77 2.42
CA HIS A 213 -18.74 22.76 3.24
C HIS A 213 -17.83 23.13 4.43
N GLY A 214 -17.08 24.23 4.26
CA GLY A 214 -16.14 24.71 5.27
C GLY A 214 -14.95 23.75 5.45
N LYS A 215 -14.82 23.16 6.65
CA LYS A 215 -13.75 22.22 7.00
C LYS A 215 -14.07 20.77 6.67
N HIS A 216 -15.31 20.47 6.27
CA HIS A 216 -15.80 19.12 6.04
C HIS A 216 -16.26 18.95 4.59
N ALA A 217 -16.20 17.72 4.08
CA ALA A 217 -16.85 17.35 2.84
C ALA A 217 -18.13 16.59 3.18
N VAL A 218 -19.23 16.91 2.51
CA VAL A 218 -20.54 16.28 2.71
C VAL A 218 -21.10 15.78 1.37
N PRO A 219 -21.89 14.70 1.38
CA PRO A 219 -22.55 14.23 0.16
C PRO A 219 -23.61 15.21 -0.33
N GLN A 220 -23.59 15.53 -1.62
CA GLN A 220 -24.60 16.31 -2.33
C GLN A 220 -25.05 15.57 -3.58
N VAL A 221 -26.33 15.71 -3.95
CA VAL A 221 -26.87 15.11 -5.17
C VAL A 221 -26.48 15.95 -6.38
N ALA A 222 -25.94 15.30 -7.41
CA ALA A 222 -25.73 15.89 -8.74
C ALA A 222 -26.51 15.12 -9.80
N SER A 223 -27.09 15.83 -10.76
CA SER A 223 -27.74 15.26 -11.94
C SER A 223 -26.70 14.93 -13.00
N ILE A 224 -26.85 13.77 -13.64
CA ILE A 224 -25.99 13.30 -14.74
C ILE A 224 -26.80 13.28 -16.03
N GLU A 225 -26.26 13.94 -17.06
CA GLU A 225 -26.83 13.91 -18.40
C GLU A 225 -26.52 12.57 -19.10
N LYS A 226 -27.57 11.89 -19.57
CA LYS A 226 -27.47 10.60 -20.27
C LYS A 226 -27.30 10.79 -21.78
N ASN A 227 -26.13 11.26 -22.20
CA ASN A 227 -25.86 11.60 -23.60
C ASN A 227 -24.88 10.63 -24.31
N ARG A 228 -24.35 9.62 -23.62
CA ARG A 228 -23.33 8.69 -24.16
C ARG A 228 -23.27 7.37 -23.37
N SER A 229 -22.48 6.40 -23.85
CA SER A 229 -22.28 5.09 -23.19
C SER A 229 -21.50 5.15 -21.87
N VAL A 230 -20.76 6.23 -21.60
CA VAL A 230 -20.09 6.50 -20.31
C VAL A 230 -20.37 7.93 -19.86
N ASN A 231 -21.34 8.15 -18.96
CA ASN A 231 -21.80 9.49 -18.59
C ASN A 231 -20.96 10.15 -17.50
N ALA A 232 -20.31 9.37 -16.65
CA ALA A 232 -19.48 9.89 -15.56
C ALA A 232 -18.44 8.86 -15.10
N ILE A 233 -17.39 9.34 -14.45
CA ILE A 233 -16.42 8.51 -13.72
C ILE A 233 -16.56 8.82 -12.23
N LEU A 234 -16.71 7.78 -11.42
CA LEU A 234 -16.70 7.88 -9.96
C LEU A 234 -15.33 7.48 -9.43
N ILE A 235 -14.84 8.20 -8.41
CA ILE A 235 -13.65 7.82 -7.66
C ILE A 235 -13.93 7.91 -6.17
N LEU A 236 -13.40 6.96 -5.40
CA LEU A 236 -13.49 6.96 -3.95
C LEU A 236 -12.81 8.21 -3.36
N HIS A 237 -13.55 8.98 -2.58
CA HIS A 237 -13.02 10.18 -1.91
C HIS A 237 -12.00 9.84 -0.82
N GLY A 238 -11.28 10.86 -0.31
CA GLY A 238 -10.37 10.69 0.82
C GLY A 238 -9.18 9.77 0.50
N LEU A 239 -8.68 9.86 -0.73
CA LEU A 239 -7.46 9.19 -1.18
C LEU A 239 -6.35 10.22 -1.50
N PRO A 240 -5.07 9.84 -1.38
CA PRO A 240 -3.97 10.73 -1.75
C PRO A 240 -3.96 11.04 -3.24
N TYR A 241 -3.45 12.22 -3.60
CA TYR A 241 -3.40 12.72 -4.98
C TYR A 241 -3.00 11.66 -6.02
N ASP A 242 -1.83 11.04 -5.85
CA ASP A 242 -1.30 10.07 -6.83
C ASP A 242 -2.16 8.81 -6.95
N LEU A 243 -2.81 8.39 -5.87
CA LEU A 243 -3.71 7.23 -5.90
C LEU A 243 -5.00 7.59 -6.64
N THR A 244 -5.60 8.73 -6.33
CA THR A 244 -6.77 9.28 -7.03
C THR A 244 -6.48 9.41 -8.53
N ALA A 245 -5.33 9.98 -8.88
CA ALA A 245 -4.92 10.19 -10.26
C ALA A 245 -4.67 8.87 -11.01
N SER A 246 -4.04 7.88 -10.37
CA SER A 246 -3.83 6.56 -10.99
C SER A 246 -5.13 5.79 -11.19
N ILE A 247 -6.08 5.90 -10.25
CA ILE A 247 -7.43 5.33 -10.42
C ILE A 247 -8.14 6.04 -11.58
N LEU A 248 -8.02 7.35 -11.69
CA LEU A 248 -8.62 8.09 -12.81
C LEU A 248 -8.03 7.68 -14.16
N ALA A 249 -6.71 7.47 -14.25
CA ALA A 249 -6.09 6.97 -15.47
C ALA A 249 -6.60 5.57 -15.86
N HIS A 250 -6.85 4.71 -14.85
CA HIS A 250 -7.47 3.40 -15.04
C HIS A 250 -8.90 3.53 -15.59
N GLU A 251 -9.78 4.28 -14.91
CA GLU A 251 -11.17 4.46 -15.35
C GLU A 251 -11.27 5.19 -16.70
N ALA A 252 -10.41 6.18 -16.94
CA ALA A 252 -10.33 6.87 -18.22
C ALA A 252 -9.97 5.89 -19.37
N THR A 253 -9.23 4.83 -19.08
CA THR A 253 -8.91 3.78 -20.07
C THR A 253 -10.14 2.93 -20.40
N HIS A 254 -10.93 2.52 -19.39
CA HIS A 254 -12.23 1.89 -19.64
C HIS A 254 -13.15 2.80 -20.46
N ALA A 255 -13.22 4.08 -20.10
CA ALA A 255 -14.01 5.06 -20.85
C ALA A 255 -13.53 5.18 -22.31
N PHE A 256 -12.21 5.17 -22.54
CA PHE A 256 -11.65 5.21 -23.88
C PHE A 256 -12.04 4.00 -24.71
N ILE A 257 -11.94 2.80 -24.14
CA ILE A 257 -12.32 1.54 -24.82
C ILE A 257 -13.83 1.57 -25.17
N LYS A 258 -14.68 2.01 -24.23
CA LYS A 258 -16.15 2.04 -24.42
C LYS A 258 -16.67 3.14 -25.35
N LEU A 259 -15.93 4.24 -25.50
CA LEU A 259 -16.32 5.39 -26.33
C LEU A 259 -15.63 5.40 -27.69
N SER A 260 -14.60 4.57 -27.89
CA SER A 260 -13.94 4.44 -29.17
C SER A 260 -14.64 3.41 -30.04
N ASP A 261 -14.76 3.71 -31.33
CA ASP A 261 -15.24 2.76 -32.30
C ASP A 261 -14.26 1.57 -32.45
N ASN A 262 -14.79 0.44 -32.91
CA ASN A 262 -14.05 -0.75 -33.36
C ASN A 262 -13.42 -1.64 -32.28
N PHE A 263 -13.58 -1.35 -30.98
CA PHE A 263 -13.26 -2.37 -29.98
C PHE A 263 -14.29 -3.52 -30.02
N PRO A 264 -13.89 -4.77 -29.75
CA PRO A 264 -14.83 -5.88 -29.65
C PRO A 264 -15.87 -5.61 -28.56
N GLU A 265 -17.12 -6.02 -28.80
CA GLU A 265 -18.20 -5.92 -27.80
C GLU A 265 -17.85 -6.66 -26.50
N HIS A 266 -17.07 -7.74 -26.61
CA HIS A 266 -16.57 -8.48 -25.47
C HIS A 266 -15.04 -8.62 -25.51
N ILE A 267 -14.35 -7.87 -24.66
CA ILE A 267 -12.93 -8.04 -24.38
C ILE A 267 -12.82 -8.94 -23.14
N PRO A 268 -11.95 -9.98 -23.13
CA PRO A 268 -11.73 -10.77 -21.93
C PRO A 268 -11.31 -9.87 -20.76
N SER A 269 -11.95 -10.01 -19.60
CA SER A 269 -11.73 -9.10 -18.46
C SER A 269 -10.25 -9.00 -18.05
N LYS A 270 -9.48 -10.09 -18.16
CA LYS A 270 -8.04 -10.08 -17.88
C LYS A 270 -7.25 -9.15 -18.80
N ILE A 271 -7.67 -9.02 -20.05
CA ILE A 271 -7.05 -8.14 -21.05
C ILE A 271 -7.48 -6.69 -20.81
N GLU A 272 -8.77 -6.45 -20.64
CA GLU A 272 -9.29 -5.10 -20.37
C GLU A 272 -8.71 -4.52 -19.06
N GLU A 273 -8.83 -5.26 -17.96
CA GLU A 273 -8.28 -4.85 -16.66
C GLU A 273 -6.76 -4.76 -16.67
N GLY A 274 -6.09 -5.69 -17.36
CA GLY A 274 -4.65 -5.65 -17.53
C GLY A 274 -4.17 -4.37 -18.20
N MET A 275 -4.86 -3.95 -19.26
CA MET A 275 -4.57 -2.70 -19.95
C MET A 275 -4.85 -1.48 -19.06
N CYS A 276 -5.97 -1.47 -18.35
CA CYS A 276 -6.32 -0.35 -17.46
C CYS A 276 -5.33 -0.24 -16.27
N GLN A 277 -4.86 -1.36 -15.72
CA GLN A 277 -3.79 -1.37 -14.70
C GLN A 277 -2.44 -0.92 -15.26
N LEU A 278 -2.12 -1.27 -16.51
CA LEU A 278 -0.91 -0.77 -17.18
C LEU A 278 -0.95 0.76 -17.29
N MET A 279 -2.07 1.33 -17.69
CA MET A 279 -2.23 2.79 -17.83
C MET A 279 -2.08 3.52 -16.49
N SER A 280 -2.67 2.97 -15.41
CA SER A 280 -2.45 3.43 -14.03
C SER A 280 -0.96 3.41 -13.64
N TYR A 281 -0.27 2.31 -13.92
CA TYR A 281 1.17 2.18 -13.65
C TYR A 281 2.03 3.17 -14.44
N LEU A 282 1.72 3.36 -15.73
CA LEU A 282 2.46 4.27 -16.60
C LEU A 282 2.28 5.74 -16.15
N PHE A 283 1.09 6.13 -15.72
CA PHE A 283 0.86 7.44 -15.12
C PHE A 283 1.72 7.65 -13.86
N LEU A 284 1.71 6.68 -12.93
CA LEU A 284 2.55 6.76 -11.73
C LEU A 284 4.04 6.81 -12.07
N LYS A 285 4.48 6.07 -13.09
CA LYS A 285 5.87 6.10 -13.58
C LYS A 285 6.23 7.46 -14.17
N TYR A 286 5.35 8.05 -14.98
CA TYR A 286 5.50 9.40 -15.52
C TYR A 286 5.67 10.42 -14.39
N LYS A 287 4.76 10.42 -13.40
CA LYS A 287 4.84 11.28 -12.21
C LYS A 287 6.15 11.08 -11.44
N HIS A 288 6.59 9.84 -11.29
CA HIS A 288 7.87 9.55 -10.63
C HIS A 288 9.06 10.18 -11.36
N MET A 289 9.05 10.14 -12.70
CA MET A 289 10.12 10.71 -13.52
C MET A 289 10.12 12.24 -13.52
N VAL A 290 8.95 12.87 -13.60
CA VAL A 290 8.80 14.33 -13.58
C VAL A 290 9.25 14.89 -12.22
N ASP A 291 8.79 14.32 -11.11
CA ASP A 291 9.16 14.80 -9.78
C ASP A 291 10.66 14.66 -9.49
N HIS A 292 11.28 13.58 -9.94
CA HIS A 292 12.72 13.37 -9.74
C HIS A 292 13.57 14.41 -10.50
N LYS A 293 13.07 14.95 -11.61
CA LYS A 293 13.72 16.06 -12.31
C LYS A 293 13.58 17.37 -11.54
N ASN A 294 12.44 17.57 -10.87
CA ASN A 294 12.10 18.83 -10.21
C ASN A 294 12.52 18.92 -8.73
N SER A 295 12.79 17.79 -8.05
CA SER A 295 13.13 17.78 -6.63
C SER A 295 14.11 16.65 -6.26
N LYS A 296 15.17 17.00 -5.51
CA LYS A 296 16.10 16.03 -4.89
C LYS A 296 15.61 15.49 -3.54
N LYS A 297 14.51 16.02 -2.98
CA LYS A 297 14.05 15.66 -1.63
C LYS A 297 13.13 14.45 -1.70
N ARG A 298 13.41 13.42 -0.90
CA ARG A 298 12.51 12.26 -0.72
C ARG A 298 11.32 12.68 0.14
N THR A 299 10.16 12.88 -0.49
CA THR A 299 8.90 13.22 0.19
C THR A 299 8.06 11.96 0.50
N TYR A 300 7.08 12.09 1.40
CA TYR A 300 6.22 10.96 1.78
C TYR A 300 5.27 10.56 0.63
N ASP A 301 4.76 11.51 -0.13
CA ASP A 301 3.99 11.31 -1.36
C ASP A 301 4.80 10.51 -2.40
N ALA A 302 6.08 10.86 -2.63
CA ALA A 302 6.95 10.08 -3.51
C ALA A 302 7.16 8.63 -3.01
N ARG A 303 7.15 8.41 -1.68
CA ARG A 303 7.17 7.07 -1.09
C ARG A 303 5.84 6.35 -1.29
N LEU A 304 4.69 7.01 -1.12
CA LEU A 304 3.37 6.46 -1.44
C LEU A 304 3.24 6.08 -2.92
N ARG A 305 3.74 6.90 -3.84
CA ARG A 305 3.77 6.57 -5.27
C ARG A 305 4.48 5.26 -5.55
N LYS A 306 5.67 5.08 -4.96
CA LYS A 306 6.42 3.82 -5.06
C LYS A 306 5.65 2.65 -4.46
N PHE A 307 4.95 2.86 -3.34
CA PHE A 307 4.07 1.86 -2.76
C PHE A 307 2.99 1.44 -3.75
N TYR A 308 2.27 2.38 -4.37
CA TYR A 308 1.21 2.08 -5.35
C TYR A 308 1.74 1.30 -6.56
N MET A 309 2.88 1.71 -7.11
CA MET A 309 3.53 0.98 -8.20
C MET A 309 3.92 -0.46 -7.80
N GLN A 310 4.31 -0.69 -6.54
CA GLN A 310 4.58 -2.05 -6.05
C GLN A 310 3.31 -2.86 -5.79
N GLN A 311 2.23 -2.22 -5.31
CA GLN A 311 0.94 -2.89 -5.14
C GLN A 311 0.43 -3.45 -6.48
N LEU A 312 0.51 -2.67 -7.56
CA LEU A 312 0.14 -3.13 -8.90
C LEU A 312 0.96 -4.36 -9.34
N LYS A 313 2.28 -4.32 -9.15
CA LYS A 313 3.18 -5.44 -9.50
C LYS A 313 2.91 -6.72 -8.72
N ASN A 314 2.58 -6.57 -7.44
CA ASN A 314 2.45 -7.67 -6.50
C ASN A 314 0.99 -8.09 -6.27
N ASP A 315 0.04 -7.52 -7.03
CA ASP A 315 -1.37 -7.92 -6.94
C ASP A 315 -1.49 -9.38 -7.36
N VAL A 316 -2.07 -10.20 -6.48
CA VAL A 316 -2.24 -11.64 -6.67
C VAL A 316 -3.54 -12.00 -7.41
N SER A 317 -4.35 -11.01 -7.78
CA SER A 317 -5.58 -11.23 -8.52
C SER A 317 -5.33 -11.85 -9.90
N PRO A 318 -6.02 -12.94 -10.29
CA PRO A 318 -5.89 -13.55 -11.61
C PRO A 318 -6.32 -12.64 -12.77
N VAL A 319 -7.21 -11.68 -12.51
CA VAL A 319 -7.70 -10.75 -13.54
C VAL A 319 -6.85 -9.49 -13.54
N TYR A 320 -6.78 -8.80 -12.41
CA TYR A 320 -6.11 -7.49 -12.33
C TYR A 320 -4.59 -7.61 -12.24
N GLY A 321 -4.09 -8.53 -11.41
CA GLY A 321 -2.65 -8.70 -11.16
C GLY A 321 -1.94 -9.43 -12.30
N ASP A 322 -2.43 -10.62 -12.67
CA ASP A 322 -1.86 -11.35 -13.82
C ASP A 322 -2.09 -10.59 -15.13
N GLY A 323 -3.26 -10.00 -15.33
CA GLY A 323 -3.54 -9.14 -16.49
C GLY A 323 -2.57 -7.96 -16.58
N PHE A 324 -2.29 -7.28 -15.45
CA PHE A 324 -1.29 -6.20 -15.42
C PHE A 324 0.11 -6.72 -15.80
N ARG A 325 0.54 -7.86 -15.25
CA ARG A 325 1.86 -8.43 -15.55
C ARG A 325 1.98 -8.79 -17.04
N GLU A 326 0.95 -9.42 -17.62
CA GLU A 326 0.90 -9.74 -19.05
C GLU A 326 0.93 -8.48 -19.92
N ALA A 327 0.11 -7.48 -19.59
CA ALA A 327 0.10 -6.18 -20.29
C ALA A 327 1.45 -5.49 -20.22
N LEU A 328 2.10 -5.48 -19.05
CA LEU A 328 3.40 -4.86 -18.84
C LEU A 328 4.51 -5.59 -19.64
N GLU A 329 4.49 -6.92 -19.67
CA GLU A 329 5.44 -7.70 -20.47
C GLU A 329 5.22 -7.48 -21.98
N ALA A 330 3.98 -7.47 -22.44
CA ALA A 330 3.66 -7.14 -23.84
C ALA A 330 4.12 -5.72 -24.20
N TYR A 331 3.81 -4.73 -23.36
CA TYR A 331 4.25 -3.35 -23.56
C TYR A 331 5.77 -3.21 -23.58
N LYS A 332 6.52 -3.97 -22.76
CA LYS A 332 7.99 -4.00 -22.83
C LYS A 332 8.51 -4.58 -24.15
N ARG A 333 7.82 -5.56 -24.74
CA ARG A 333 8.20 -6.15 -26.04
C ARG A 333 7.96 -5.19 -27.19
N VAL A 334 6.76 -4.59 -27.26
CA VAL A 334 6.36 -3.76 -28.42
C VAL A 334 6.70 -2.29 -28.24
N ASN A 335 6.89 -1.82 -27.00
CA ASN A 335 7.20 -0.44 -26.62
C ASN A 335 6.29 0.62 -27.28
N SER A 336 5.01 0.28 -27.48
CA SER A 336 4.05 1.10 -28.21
C SER A 336 2.64 0.87 -27.66
N LEU A 337 2.04 1.92 -27.08
CA LEU A 337 0.65 1.86 -26.63
C LEU A 337 -0.31 1.70 -27.80
N GLN A 338 0.01 2.29 -28.96
CA GLN A 338 -0.79 2.14 -30.17
C GLN A 338 -0.88 0.66 -30.57
N THR A 339 0.25 -0.04 -30.63
CA THR A 339 0.29 -1.47 -30.96
C THR A 339 -0.45 -2.32 -29.94
N MET A 340 -0.38 -1.96 -28.65
CA MET A 340 -1.17 -2.62 -27.60
C MET A 340 -2.67 -2.47 -27.85
N PHE A 341 -3.16 -1.24 -28.08
CA PHE A 341 -4.58 -1.00 -28.33
C PHE A 341 -5.06 -1.60 -29.65
N ASP A 342 -4.24 -1.59 -30.70
CA ASP A 342 -4.58 -2.20 -31.99
C ASP A 342 -4.74 -3.72 -31.86
N ALA A 343 -3.85 -4.39 -31.12
CA ALA A 343 -3.97 -5.83 -30.85
C ALA A 343 -5.26 -6.15 -30.06
N ILE A 344 -5.59 -5.35 -29.04
CA ILE A 344 -6.85 -5.53 -28.29
C ILE A 344 -8.05 -5.29 -29.21
N ARG A 345 -7.99 -4.27 -30.07
CA ARG A 345 -9.06 -3.92 -31.01
C ARG A 345 -9.32 -5.03 -32.02
N HIS A 346 -8.28 -5.62 -32.59
CA HIS A 346 -8.41 -6.60 -33.67
C HIS A 346 -8.52 -8.05 -33.18
N HIS A 347 -7.97 -8.36 -32.00
CA HIS A 347 -7.82 -9.74 -31.53
C HIS A 347 -8.34 -9.97 -30.11
N GLY A 348 -8.69 -8.91 -29.37
CA GLY A 348 -9.09 -9.03 -27.97
C GLY A 348 -7.98 -9.56 -27.06
N SER A 349 -6.71 -9.40 -27.44
CA SER A 349 -5.55 -9.94 -26.74
C SER A 349 -4.36 -8.99 -26.78
N PHE A 350 -3.37 -9.24 -25.92
CA PHE A 350 -2.09 -8.52 -25.96
C PHE A 350 -1.17 -9.09 -27.06
N PRO A 351 -0.31 -8.25 -27.69
CA PRO A 351 0.59 -8.65 -28.78
C PRO A 351 1.81 -9.48 -28.33
#